data_AF-A0A0J8VEW9-F1
#
_entry.id   AF-A0A0J8VEW9-F1
#
_cell.length_a   1.000
_cell.length_b   1.000
_cell.length_c   1.000
_cell.angle_alpha   90.00
_cell.angle_beta   90.00
_cell.angle_gamma   90.00
#
_symmetry.space_group_name_H-M   'P 1'
#
loop_
_entity.id
_entity.type
_entity.pdbx_description
1 polymer ?
#
loop_
_entity_poly.entity_id
_entity_poly.type
_entity_poly.pdbx_seq_one_letter_code
_entity_poly.pdbx_strand_id
1 'polypeptide(L)' 'MLDNLSIDPEAIKKEPELPIPTLEEQQAIVAELKRLEDAGELTPEILSDFMTGKRKPE' A
#
# COMPACT_ATOMS: atom_id res chain seq x y z
N MET A 1 -36.49 -3.22 12.38
CA MET A 1 -35.65 -2.42 11.45
C MET A 1 -34.37 -2.15 12.21
N LEU A 2 -33.20 -2.60 11.74
CA LEU A 2 -31.80 -2.25 12.11
C LEU A 2 -31.39 -1.83 13.56
N ASP A 3 -32.19 -2.00 14.60
CA ASP A 3 -31.92 -1.44 15.95
C ASP A 3 -30.94 -2.29 16.81
N ASN A 4 -30.25 -3.28 16.23
CA ASN A 4 -29.46 -4.27 17.01
C ASN A 4 -27.98 -4.40 16.60
N LEU A 5 -27.42 -3.37 15.96
CA LEU A 5 -25.98 -3.29 15.69
C LEU A 5 -25.33 -2.37 16.73
N SER A 6 -25.07 -2.91 17.92
CA SER A 6 -24.07 -2.32 18.82
C SER A 6 -22.70 -2.51 18.18
N ILE A 7 -22.29 -1.56 17.34
CA ILE A 7 -20.93 -1.49 16.84
C ILE A 7 -20.05 -1.09 18.03
N ASP A 8 -19.36 -2.06 18.61
CA ASP A 8 -18.33 -1.80 19.62
C ASP A 8 -17.24 -0.90 18.99
N PRO A 9 -17.05 0.33 19.47
CA PRO A 9 -16.03 1.24 18.93
C PRO A 9 -14.62 0.65 18.98
N GLU A 10 -14.34 -0.24 19.95
CA GLU A 10 -13.06 -0.93 20.09
C GLU A 10 -12.88 -2.08 19.08
N ALA A 11 -13.96 -2.57 18.46
CA ALA A 11 -13.90 -3.55 17.38
C ALA A 11 -13.42 -2.94 16.05
N ILE A 12 -13.41 -1.61 15.94
CA ILE A 12 -12.82 -0.87 14.82
C ILE A 12 -11.47 -0.30 15.25
N LYS A 13 -10.51 -1.17 15.61
CA LYS A 13 -9.11 -0.77 15.61
C LYS A 13 -8.72 -0.45 14.16
N LYS A 14 -8.76 0.85 13.80
CA LYS A 14 -8.22 1.32 12.53
C LYS A 14 -6.73 1.01 12.51
N GLU A 15 -6.30 0.21 11.54
CA GLU A 15 -4.88 0.14 11.22
C GLU A 15 -4.39 1.56 10.92
N PRO A 16 -3.18 1.93 11.39
CA PRO A 16 -2.64 3.25 11.09
C PRO A 16 -2.58 3.44 9.57
N GLU A 17 -3.09 4.58 9.10
CA GLU A 17 -3.00 4.92 7.68
C GLU A 17 -1.53 5.00 7.28
N LEU A 18 -1.20 4.42 6.12
CA LEU A 18 0.13 4.54 5.57
C LEU A 18 0.39 5.99 5.17
N PRO A 19 1.57 6.54 5.48
CA PRO A 19 1.91 7.89 5.05
C PRO A 19 1.92 7.95 3.53
N ILE A 20 1.30 8.98 2.97
CA ILE A 20 1.35 9.24 1.53
C ILE A 20 2.78 9.72 1.18
N PRO A 21 3.50 9.05 0.25
CA PRO A 21 4.84 9.47 -0.14
C PRO A 21 4.84 10.84 -0.81
N THR A 22 5.97 11.53 -0.78
CA THR A 22 6.18 12.77 -1.55
C THR A 22 6.11 12.51 -3.07
N LEU A 23 5.98 13.57 -3.88
CA LEU A 23 5.92 13.43 -5.34
C LEU A 23 7.20 12.79 -5.91
N GLU A 24 8.38 13.15 -5.40
CA GLU A 24 9.66 12.55 -5.82
C GLU A 24 9.71 11.05 -5.48
N GLU A 25 9.28 10.67 -4.28
CA GLU A 25 9.20 9.25 -3.89
C GLU A 25 8.20 8.47 -4.75
N GLN A 26 7.04 9.06 -5.05
CA GLN A 26 6.05 8.45 -5.95
C GLN A 26 6.65 8.23 -7.35
N GLN A 27 7.38 9.21 -7.88
CA GLN A 27 8.05 9.08 -9.19
C GLN A 27 9.11 7.97 -9.18
N ALA A 28 9.90 7.87 -8.12
CA ALA A 28 10.90 6.81 -7.97
C ALA A 28 10.26 5.41 -7.88
N ILE A 29 9.15 5.27 -7.12
CA ILE A 29 8.38 4.02 -7.06
C ILE A 29 7.87 3.63 -8.46
N VAL A 30 7.30 4.57 -9.22
CA VAL A 30 6.79 4.30 -10.57
C VAL A 30 7.92 3.92 -11.53
N ALA A 31 9.07 4.58 -11.45
CA ALA A 31 10.22 4.27 -12.29
C ALA A 31 10.73 2.83 -12.05
N GLU A 32 10.84 2.43 -10.79
CA GLU A 32 11.31 1.09 -10.42
C GLU A 32 10.31 0.00 -10.79
N LEU A 33 9.00 0.24 -10.59
CA LEU A 33 7.96 -0.70 -11.00
C LEU A 33 7.97 -0.94 -12.52
N LYS A 34 8.19 0.12 -13.32
CA LYS A 34 8.33 -0.01 -14.78
C LYS A 34 9.58 -0.80 -15.17
N ARG A 35 10.72 -0.56 -14.50
CA ARG A 35 11.95 -1.33 -14.72
C ARG A 35 11.72 -2.82 -14.48
N LEU A 36 11.05 -3.17 -13.38
CA LEU A 36 10.71 -4.56 -13.03
C LEU A 36 9.72 -5.18 -14.02
N GLU A 37 8.74 -4.40 -14.51
CA GLU A 37 7.79 -4.83 -15.54
C GLU A 37 8.51 -5.16 -16.86
N ASP A 38 9.37 -4.25 -17.33
CA ASP A 38 10.17 -4.42 -18.56
C ASP A 38 11.13 -5.62 -18.46
N ALA A 39 11.67 -5.89 -17.27
CA ALA A 39 12.54 -7.03 -17.01
C ALA A 39 11.78 -8.36 -16.86
N GLY A 40 10.44 -8.34 -16.74
CA GLY A 40 9.64 -9.51 -16.40
C GLY A 40 9.80 -9.99 -14.95
N GLU A 41 10.28 -9.12 -14.06
CA GLU A 41 10.58 -9.39 -12.65
C GLU A 41 9.47 -8.87 -11.71
N LEU A 42 8.50 -8.11 -12.21
CA LEU A 42 7.41 -7.57 -11.39
C LEU A 42 6.41 -8.68 -11.00
N THR A 43 6.45 -9.12 -9.75
CA THR A 43 5.48 -10.07 -9.18
C THR A 43 4.42 -9.38 -8.31
N PRO A 44 3.26 -10.03 -8.03
CA PRO A 44 2.26 -9.50 -7.11
C PRO A 44 2.80 -9.20 -5.71
N GLU A 45 3.73 -10.02 -5.21
CA GLU A 45 4.38 -9.85 -3.92
C GLU A 45 5.23 -8.57 -3.91
N ILE A 46 6.02 -8.35 -4.96
CA ILE A 46 6.85 -7.14 -5.08
C ILE A 46 5.99 -5.89 -5.20
N LEU A 47 4.93 -5.94 -6.01
CA LEU A 47 3.98 -4.84 -6.12
C LEU A 47 3.32 -4.52 -4.77
N SER A 48 2.91 -5.55 -4.02
CA SER A 48 2.33 -5.42 -2.69
C SER A 48 3.28 -4.74 -1.71
N ASP A 49 4.57 -5.08 -1.75
CA ASP A 49 5.56 -4.47 -0.87
C ASP A 49 5.72 -2.97 -1.11
N PHE A 50 5.61 -2.49 -2.35
CA PHE A 50 5.57 -1.05 -2.65
C PHE A 50 4.28 -0.40 -2.16
N MET A 51 3.12 -1.02 -2.41
CA MET A 51 1.81 -0.46 -2.03
C MET A 51 1.58 -0.42 -0.52
N THR A 52 2.26 -1.29 0.22
CA THR A 52 2.19 -1.38 1.68
C THR A 52 3.37 -0.70 2.38
N GLY A 53 4.26 -0.05 1.62
CA GLY A 53 5.43 0.66 2.15
C GLY A 53 6.51 -0.25 2.77
N LYS A 54 6.43 -1.57 2.56
CA LYS A 54 7.44 -2.55 3.00
C LYS A 54 8.73 -2.47 2.20
N ARG A 55 8.64 -2.01 0.93
CA ARG A 55 9.78 -1.82 0.03
C ARG A 55 9.84 -0.36 -0.44
N LYS A 56 11.07 0.14 -0.58
CA LYS A 56 11.40 1.43 -1.19
C LYS A 56 12.12 1.18 -2.52
N PRO A 57 12.04 2.11 -3.49
CA PRO A 57 12.82 2.01 -4.72
C PRO A 57 14.30 2.01 -4.37
N GLU A 58 15.10 1.25 -5.15
CA GLU A 58 16.55 1.17 -5.00
C GLU A 58 17.27 2.44 -5.48
#